data_AF-A0A7C2HXY4-F1
#
_entry.id   AF-A0A7C2HXY4-F1
#
_cell.length_a   1.000
_cell.length_b   1.000
_cell.length_c   1.000
_cell.angle_alpha   90.00
_cell.angle_beta   90.00
_cell.angle_gamma   90.00
#
_symmetry.space_group_name_H-M   'P 1'
#
loop_
_entity.id
_entity.type
_entity.pdbx_description
1 polymer ?
#
loop_
_entity_poly.entity_id
_entity_poly.type
_entity_poly.pdbx_seq_one_letter_code
_entity_poly.pdbx_strand_id
1 'polypeptide(L)'
;MKCRRARELLLEGVTGRLDPDRRRALLAHLAGCARCRAEAAELEAGVALLRALPEPVAPEGFWGDFMVGLEGRLRAEPLPLGVRLRRWFARPPRALGTAAATAALVAVLTLALGQQRSAPPETTAPPGWLAAYVTPEVRGVLPALSHAVELWQAGMGALEQEPLFDLPPDAP
;
A
#
# COMPACT_ATOMS: atom_id res chain seq x y z
N MET A 1 2.32 -51.52 -7.04
CA MET A 1 1.03 -50.91 -6.60
C MET A 1 0.06 -52.00 -6.17
N LYS A 2 -0.79 -51.75 -5.17
CA LYS A 2 -1.86 -52.68 -4.73
C LYS A 2 -3.12 -52.54 -5.61
N CYS A 3 -3.87 -53.62 -5.83
CA CYS A 3 -5.05 -53.62 -6.70
C CYS A 3 -6.11 -52.57 -6.32
N ARG A 4 -6.33 -52.33 -5.01
CA ARG A 4 -7.26 -51.29 -4.54
C ARG A 4 -6.92 -49.92 -5.12
N ARG A 5 -5.64 -49.53 -5.06
CA ARG A 5 -5.18 -48.24 -5.60
C ARG A 5 -5.25 -48.19 -7.12
N ALA A 6 -5.02 -49.32 -7.79
CA ALA A 6 -5.15 -49.41 -9.24
C ALA A 6 -6.59 -49.11 -9.69
N ARG A 7 -7.59 -49.66 -8.97
CA ARG A 7 -9.02 -49.44 -9.26
C ARG A 7 -9.46 -47.99 -9.10
N GLU A 8 -8.98 -47.31 -8.07
CA GLU A 8 -9.22 -45.87 -7.90
C GLU A 8 -8.65 -45.07 -9.08
N LEU A 9 -7.41 -45.38 -9.48
CA LEU A 9 -6.74 -44.72 -10.61
C LEU A 9 -7.42 -45.05 -11.96
N LEU A 10 -8.03 -46.22 -12.12
CA LEU A 10 -8.79 -46.56 -13.33
C LEU A 10 -9.99 -45.62 -13.52
N LEU A 11 -10.75 -45.37 -12.46
CA LEU A 11 -11.90 -44.45 -12.51
C LEU A 11 -11.44 -43.01 -12.81
N GLU A 12 -10.43 -42.52 -12.10
CA GLU A 12 -9.83 -41.19 -12.35
C GLU A 12 -9.32 -41.05 -13.80
N GLY A 13 -8.70 -42.12 -14.32
CA GLY A 13 -8.12 -42.16 -15.66
C GLY A 13 -9.18 -42.13 -16.77
N VAL A 14 -10.29 -42.84 -16.56
CA VAL A 14 -11.41 -42.90 -17.51
C VAL A 14 -12.17 -41.57 -17.60
N THR A 15 -12.26 -40.82 -16.49
CA THR A 15 -12.89 -39.48 -16.44
C THR A 15 -11.96 -38.32 -16.84
N GLY A 16 -10.69 -38.60 -17.15
CA GLY A 16 -9.89 -37.70 -17.98
C GLY A 16 -8.78 -36.89 -17.32
N ARG A 17 -8.40 -37.11 -16.06
CA ARG A 17 -7.16 -36.50 -15.52
C ARG A 17 -6.41 -37.41 -14.56
N LEU A 18 -5.49 -38.19 -15.12
CA LEU A 18 -4.44 -38.87 -14.36
C LEU A 18 -3.09 -38.21 -14.66
N ASP A 19 -2.35 -37.85 -13.60
CA ASP A 19 -0.98 -37.37 -13.72
C ASP A 19 -0.06 -38.41 -14.41
N PRO A 20 0.94 -38.01 -15.21
CA PRO A 20 1.81 -38.94 -15.94
C PRO A 20 2.50 -40.00 -15.08
N ASP A 21 2.93 -39.67 -13.85
CA ASP A 21 3.57 -40.63 -12.95
C ASP A 21 2.58 -41.72 -12.52
N ARG A 22 1.37 -41.29 -12.15
CA ARG A 22 0.28 -42.20 -11.76
C ARG A 22 -0.15 -43.09 -12.93
N ARG A 23 -0.17 -42.53 -14.14
CA ARG A 23 -0.47 -43.30 -15.37
C ARG A 23 0.58 -44.37 -15.62
N ARG A 24 1.87 -44.06 -15.51
CA ARG A 24 2.94 -45.05 -15.64
C ARG A 24 2.82 -46.17 -14.60
N ALA A 25 2.59 -45.82 -13.35
CA ALA A 25 2.40 -46.79 -12.27
C ALA A 25 1.18 -47.70 -12.50
N LEU A 26 0.08 -47.14 -13.02
CA LEU A 26 -1.12 -47.89 -13.39
C LEU A 26 -0.85 -48.88 -14.52
N LEU A 27 -0.24 -48.43 -15.62
CA LEU A 27 0.10 -49.29 -16.76
C LEU A 27 1.02 -50.44 -16.36
N ALA A 28 2.03 -50.17 -15.52
CA ALA A 28 2.92 -51.21 -15.00
C ALA A 28 2.15 -52.27 -14.18
N HIS A 29 1.15 -51.86 -13.40
CA HIS A 29 0.31 -52.81 -12.67
C HIS A 29 -0.61 -53.61 -13.59
N LEU A 30 -1.20 -52.96 -14.60
CA LEU A 30 -2.05 -53.64 -15.59
C LEU A 30 -1.25 -54.67 -16.39
N ALA A 31 0.03 -54.45 -16.68
CA ALA A 31 0.88 -55.48 -17.29
C ALA A 31 0.96 -56.76 -16.45
N GLY A 32 1.00 -56.64 -15.11
CA GLY A 32 1.16 -57.77 -14.18
C GLY A 32 -0.13 -58.37 -13.62
N CYS A 33 -1.29 -57.71 -13.73
CA CYS A 33 -2.52 -58.15 -13.06
C CYS A 33 -3.69 -58.37 -14.02
N ALA A 34 -4.05 -59.63 -14.26
CA ALA A 34 -5.16 -60.00 -15.14
C ALA A 34 -6.51 -59.47 -14.67
N ARG A 35 -6.78 -59.49 -13.36
CA ARG A 35 -8.04 -58.99 -12.79
C ARG A 35 -8.22 -57.49 -13.06
N CYS A 36 -7.21 -56.68 -12.79
CA CYS A 36 -7.29 -55.24 -13.02
C CYS A 36 -7.38 -54.89 -14.51
N ARG A 37 -6.83 -55.73 -15.41
CA ARG A 37 -7.04 -55.58 -16.86
C ARG A 37 -8.49 -55.84 -17.28
N ALA A 38 -9.11 -56.88 -16.75
CA ALA A 38 -10.52 -57.17 -17.03
C ALA A 38 -11.41 -56.01 -16.56
N GLU A 39 -11.19 -55.51 -15.35
CA GLU A 39 -11.92 -54.36 -14.80
C GLU A 39 -11.71 -53.08 -15.64
N ALA A 40 -10.49 -52.85 -16.15
CA ALA A 40 -10.21 -51.72 -17.04
C ALA A 40 -10.98 -51.83 -18.36
N ALA A 41 -11.00 -53.03 -18.96
CA ALA A 41 -11.72 -53.27 -20.22
C ALA A 41 -13.23 -53.07 -20.08
N GLU A 42 -13.83 -53.49 -18.96
CA GLU A 42 -15.24 -53.25 -18.66
C GLU A 42 -15.56 -51.75 -18.55
N LEU A 43 -14.70 -50.98 -17.85
CA LEU A 43 -14.86 -49.53 -17.72
C LEU A 43 -14.72 -48.81 -19.08
N GLU A 44 -13.72 -49.20 -19.87
CA GLU A 44 -13.51 -48.65 -21.22
C GLU A 44 -14.69 -48.94 -22.14
N ALA A 45 -15.25 -50.14 -22.08
CA ALA A 45 -16.45 -50.50 -22.83
C ALA A 45 -17.66 -49.64 -22.41
N GLY A 46 -17.87 -49.45 -21.11
CA GLY A 46 -18.93 -48.57 -20.60
C GLY A 46 -18.79 -47.13 -21.09
N VAL A 47 -17.57 -46.58 -21.08
CA VAL A 47 -17.32 -45.23 -21.58
C VAL A 47 -17.44 -45.12 -23.10
N ALA A 48 -17.09 -46.16 -23.84
CA ALA A 48 -17.31 -46.20 -25.28
C ALA A 48 -18.81 -46.07 -25.61
N LEU A 49 -19.68 -46.76 -24.85
CA LEU A 49 -21.14 -46.64 -24.99
C LEU A 49 -21.63 -45.21 -24.70
N LEU A 50 -21.11 -44.58 -23.64
CA LEU A 50 -21.49 -43.20 -23.30
C LEU A 50 -21.02 -42.20 -24.35
N ARG A 51 -19.83 -42.39 -24.93
CA ARG A 51 -19.31 -41.52 -26.00
C ARG A 51 -20.01 -41.72 -27.34
N ALA A 52 -20.69 -42.84 -27.53
CA ALA A 52 -21.49 -43.10 -28.73
C ALA A 52 -22.85 -42.38 -28.69
N LEU A 53 -23.26 -41.86 -27.52
CA LEU A 53 -24.47 -41.04 -27.44
C LEU A 53 -24.28 -39.73 -28.22
N PRO A 54 -25.32 -39.25 -28.93
CA PRO A 54 -25.25 -37.97 -29.60
C PRO A 54 -25.05 -36.86 -28.57
N GLU A 55 -24.10 -35.95 -28.87
CA GLU A 55 -23.88 -34.77 -28.04
C GLU A 55 -25.16 -33.91 -28.05
N PRO A 56 -25.72 -33.57 -26.89
CA PRO A 56 -26.92 -32.75 -26.84
C PRO A 56 -26.61 -31.35 -27.38
N VAL A 57 -27.35 -30.93 -28.39
CA VAL A 57 -27.27 -29.56 -28.90
C VAL A 57 -28.07 -28.66 -27.96
N ALA A 58 -27.40 -27.67 -27.37
CA ALA A 58 -28.06 -26.67 -26.57
C ALA A 58 -28.98 -25.81 -27.46
N PRO A 59 -30.23 -25.52 -27.02
CA PRO A 59 -31.11 -24.60 -27.73
C PRO A 59 -30.47 -23.22 -27.93
N GLU A 60 -30.93 -22.48 -28.94
CA GLU A 60 -30.51 -21.09 -29.13
C GLU A 60 -30.78 -20.26 -27.86
N GLY A 61 -29.82 -19.41 -27.49
CA GLY A 61 -29.91 -18.57 -26.29
C GLY A 61 -29.58 -19.26 -24.95
N PHE A 62 -29.54 -20.60 -24.89
CA PHE A 62 -29.29 -21.34 -23.63
C PHE A 62 -28.05 -20.86 -22.87
N TRP A 63 -26.92 -20.69 -23.55
CA TRP A 63 -25.69 -20.25 -22.91
C TRP A 63 -25.78 -18.81 -22.41
N GLY A 64 -26.51 -17.93 -23.10
CA GLY A 64 -26.75 -16.56 -22.63
C GLY A 64 -27.54 -16.56 -21.33
N ASP A 65 -28.68 -17.25 -21.32
CA ASP A 65 -29.56 -17.33 -20.14
C ASP A 65 -28.87 -18.03 -18.96
N PHE A 66 -28.13 -19.11 -19.24
CA PHE A 66 -27.34 -19.82 -18.24
C PHE A 66 -26.28 -18.91 -17.62
N MET A 67 -25.54 -18.15 -18.43
CA MET A 67 -24.50 -17.25 -17.94
C MET A 67 -25.07 -16.11 -17.10
N VAL A 68 -26.21 -15.53 -17.51
CA VAL A 68 -26.92 -14.51 -16.72
C VAL A 68 -27.34 -15.08 -15.37
N GLY A 69 -27.94 -16.27 -15.35
CA GLY A 69 -28.33 -16.96 -14.12
C GLY A 69 -27.13 -17.28 -13.22
N LEU A 70 -26.04 -17.77 -13.81
CA LEU A 70 -24.80 -18.10 -13.10
C LEU A 70 -24.17 -16.86 -12.46
N GLU A 71 -24.07 -15.75 -13.20
CA GLU A 71 -23.58 -14.48 -12.65
C GLU A 71 -24.43 -13.98 -11.49
N GLY A 72 -25.77 -14.09 -11.60
CA GLY A 72 -26.69 -13.75 -10.52
C GLY A 72 -26.40 -14.55 -9.26
N ARG A 73 -26.22 -15.87 -9.39
CA ARG A 73 -25.90 -16.76 -8.27
C ARG A 73 -24.52 -16.46 -7.67
N LEU A 74 -23.50 -16.27 -8.49
CA LEU A 74 -22.14 -15.93 -8.04
C LEU A 74 -22.09 -14.58 -7.30
N ARG A 75 -22.92 -13.60 -7.70
CA ARG A 75 -23.03 -12.31 -6.99
C ARG A 75 -23.81 -12.43 -5.69
N ALA A 76 -24.84 -13.27 -5.66
CA ALA A 76 -25.65 -13.50 -4.47
C ALA A 76 -24.94 -14.36 -3.42
N GLU A 77 -23.94 -15.15 -3.82
CA GLU A 77 -23.18 -16.00 -2.92
C GLU A 77 -22.28 -15.14 -2.00
N PRO A 78 -22.56 -15.14 -0.68
CA PRO A 78 -21.80 -14.30 0.24
C PRO A 78 -20.36 -14.78 0.29
N LEU A 79 -19.43 -13.88 -0.08
CA LEU A 79 -18.01 -14.17 0.03
C LEU A 79 -17.66 -14.57 1.47
N PRO A 80 -16.79 -15.60 1.66
CA PRO A 80 -16.35 -16.00 2.98
C PRO A 80 -15.81 -14.81 3.77
N LEU A 81 -16.12 -14.74 5.06
CA LEU A 81 -15.69 -13.63 5.94
C LEU A 81 -14.17 -13.37 5.86
N GLY A 82 -13.36 -14.43 5.73
CA GLY A 82 -11.90 -14.32 5.59
C GLY A 82 -11.45 -13.60 4.31
N VAL A 83 -12.17 -13.79 3.20
CA VAL A 83 -11.87 -13.10 1.93
C VAL A 83 -12.25 -11.62 2.03
N ARG A 84 -13.39 -11.31 2.67
CA ARG A 84 -13.83 -9.93 2.91
C ARG A 84 -12.82 -9.17 3.79
N LEU A 85 -12.40 -9.80 4.89
CA LEU A 85 -11.46 -9.20 5.83
C LEU A 85 -10.08 -8.96 5.21
N ARG A 86 -9.55 -9.96 4.48
CA ARG A 86 -8.29 -9.82 3.74
C ARG A 86 -8.34 -8.69 2.70
N ARG A 87 -9.47 -8.50 2.02
CA ARG A 87 -9.62 -7.42 1.02
C ARG A 87 -9.66 -6.04 1.68
N TRP A 88 -10.18 -5.97 2.91
CA TRP A 88 -10.20 -4.75 3.72
C TRP A 88 -8.79 -4.39 4.21
N PHE A 89 -8.01 -5.39 4.66
CA PHE A 89 -6.62 -5.20 5.07
C PHE A 89 -5.64 -5.02 3.91
N ALA A 90 -5.91 -5.61 2.74
CA ALA A 90 -5.03 -5.52 1.56
C ALA A 90 -5.22 -4.22 0.75
N ARG A 91 -6.21 -3.39 1.09
CA ARG A 91 -6.34 -2.03 0.54
C ARG A 91 -5.94 -1.04 1.62
N PRO A 92 -4.65 -0.69 1.77
CA PRO A 92 -4.29 0.39 2.67
C PRO A 92 -5.07 1.63 2.21
N PRO A 93 -5.82 2.30 3.12
CA PRO A 93 -6.51 3.53 2.73
C PRO A 93 -5.45 4.48 2.18
N ARG A 94 -5.67 5.01 0.97
CA ARG A 94 -4.74 5.95 0.30
C ARG A 94 -4.35 7.14 1.18
N ALA A 95 -5.11 7.40 2.24
CA ALA A 95 -4.83 8.34 3.33
C ALA A 95 -3.50 8.09 4.08
N LEU A 96 -3.05 6.83 4.23
CA LEU A 96 -1.76 6.54 4.88
C LEU A 96 -0.56 6.98 4.02
N GLY A 97 -0.69 6.90 2.69
CA GLY A 97 0.35 7.35 1.76
C GLY A 97 0.50 8.87 1.73
N THR A 98 -0.62 9.60 1.83
CA THR A 98 -0.60 11.08 1.81
C THR A 98 -0.04 11.65 3.12
N ALA A 99 -0.36 11.06 4.27
CA ALA A 99 0.12 11.52 5.58
C ALA A 99 1.65 11.37 5.73
N ALA A 100 2.20 10.24 5.26
CA ALA A 100 3.65 10.02 5.29
C ALA A 100 4.40 10.98 4.36
N ALA A 101 3.86 11.25 3.16
CA ALA A 101 4.45 12.20 2.22
C ALA A 101 4.46 13.64 2.77
N THR A 102 3.36 14.06 3.42
CA THR A 102 3.31 15.40 4.04
C THR A 102 4.27 15.51 5.22
N ALA A 103 4.37 14.49 6.07
CA ALA A 103 5.29 14.50 7.21
C ALA A 103 6.76 14.54 6.76
N ALA A 104 7.12 13.77 5.72
CA ALA A 104 8.46 13.79 5.14
C ALA A 104 8.79 15.16 4.53
N LEU A 105 7.84 15.78 3.80
CA LEU A 105 8.04 17.11 3.22
C LEU A 105 8.26 18.18 4.32
N VAL A 106 7.44 18.16 5.38
CA VAL A 106 7.59 19.08 6.51
C VAL A 106 8.94 18.87 7.20
N ALA A 107 9.36 17.62 7.45
CA ALA A 107 10.64 17.31 8.06
C ALA A 107 11.83 17.79 7.21
N VAL A 108 11.77 17.63 5.88
CA VAL A 108 12.79 18.14 4.96
C VAL A 108 12.83 19.67 5.00
N LEU A 109 11.66 20.33 4.99
CA LEU A 109 11.59 21.79 5.03
C LEU A 109 12.16 22.35 6.34
N THR A 110 11.83 21.74 7.49
CA THR A 110 12.34 22.16 8.80
C THR A 110 13.84 21.94 8.92
N LEU A 111 14.37 20.82 8.41
CA LEU A 111 15.81 20.58 8.34
C LEU A 111 16.52 21.58 7.44
N ALA A 112 15.96 21.88 6.26
CA ALA A 112 16.55 22.84 5.33
C ALA A 112 16.58 24.27 5.92
N LEU A 113 15.49 24.70 6.55
CA LEU A 113 15.41 26.00 7.23
C LEU A 113 16.31 26.07 8.47
N GLY A 114 16.46 24.95 9.19
CA GLY A 114 17.39 24.83 10.32
C GLY A 114 18.85 24.99 9.88
N GLN A 115 19.24 24.32 8.79
CA GLN A 115 20.60 24.43 8.25
C GLN A 115 20.92 25.84 7.73
N GLN A 116 19.95 26.54 7.12
CA GLN A 116 20.13 27.94 6.72
C GLN A 116 20.38 28.89 7.91
N ARG A 117 19.77 28.60 9.06
CA ARG A 117 20.01 29.38 10.30
C ARG A 117 21.34 29.02 10.97
N SER A 118 21.88 27.84 10.69
CA SER A 118 23.17 27.38 11.22
C SER A 118 24.36 27.79 10.38
N ALA A 119 24.17 28.45 9.24
CA ALA A 119 25.26 29.21 8.63
C ALA A 119 25.69 30.25 9.67
N PRO A 120 26.90 30.14 10.27
CA PRO A 120 27.39 31.20 11.14
C PRO A 120 27.31 32.48 10.33
N PRO A 121 26.87 33.63 10.91
CA PRO A 121 26.97 34.87 10.17
C PRO A 121 28.43 34.97 9.75
N GLU A 122 28.68 34.89 8.43
CA GLU A 122 29.96 35.37 7.93
C GLU A 122 30.07 36.76 8.52
N THR A 123 31.05 36.95 9.40
CA THR A 123 31.51 38.28 9.75
C THR A 123 31.95 38.86 8.43
N THR A 124 31.02 39.46 7.70
CA THR A 124 31.28 40.22 6.50
C THR A 124 32.20 41.31 6.99
N ALA A 125 33.49 41.18 6.66
CA ALA A 125 34.39 42.31 6.70
C ALA A 125 33.63 43.47 6.05
N PRO A 126 33.54 44.65 6.71
CA PRO A 126 32.75 45.74 6.19
C PRO A 126 33.16 45.93 4.72
N PRO A 127 32.19 46.04 3.79
CA PRO A 127 32.51 46.12 2.38
C PRO A 127 33.54 47.24 2.20
N GLY A 128 34.59 47.00 1.39
CA GLY A 128 35.83 47.81 1.46
C GLY A 128 35.64 49.33 1.32
N TRP A 129 34.54 49.76 0.71
CA TRP A 129 34.14 51.16 0.68
C TRP A 129 33.84 51.73 2.07
N LEU A 130 33.21 50.96 2.95
CA LEU A 130 32.81 51.34 4.30
C LEU A 130 34.03 51.47 5.23
N ALA A 131 35.05 50.63 5.03
CA ALA A 131 36.30 50.71 5.77
C ALA A 131 37.04 52.05 5.55
N ALA A 132 36.87 52.69 4.38
CA ALA A 132 37.45 54.00 4.08
C ALA A 132 36.78 55.16 4.83
N TYR A 133 35.53 55.00 5.28
CA TYR A 133 34.76 56.06 5.96
C TYR A 133 34.74 55.90 7.49
N VAL A 134 35.20 54.78 8.03
CA VAL A 134 35.28 54.56 9.49
C VAL A 134 36.65 55.01 10.00
N THR A 135 36.76 56.31 10.33
CA THR A 135 37.97 56.88 10.93
C THR A 135 38.13 56.45 12.40
N PRO A 136 39.34 56.60 13.00
CA PRO A 136 39.56 56.30 14.42
C PRO A 136 38.59 57.04 15.35
N GLU A 137 38.22 58.27 15.00
CA GLU A 137 37.29 59.11 15.76
C GLU A 137 35.87 58.53 15.71
N VAL A 138 35.38 58.15 14.53
CA VAL A 138 34.09 57.47 14.37
C VAL A 138 34.06 56.17 15.16
N ARG A 139 35.19 55.43 15.17
CA ARG A 139 35.31 54.19 15.93
C ARG A 139 35.26 54.39 17.44
N GLY A 140 35.81 55.50 17.93
CA GLY A 140 35.75 55.87 19.34
C GLY A 140 34.33 56.20 19.83
N VAL A 141 33.45 56.68 18.95
CA VAL A 141 32.07 57.06 19.29
C VAL A 141 31.09 55.88 19.19
N LEU A 142 31.43 54.84 18.43
CA LEU A 142 30.56 53.66 18.23
C LEU A 142 30.05 53.00 19.53
N PRO A 143 30.88 52.76 20.58
CA PRO A 143 30.39 52.15 21.82
C PRO A 143 29.36 53.01 22.56
N ALA A 144 29.48 54.34 22.47
CA ALA A 144 28.51 55.25 23.07
C ALA A 144 27.19 55.25 22.28
N LEU A 145 27.26 55.16 20.96
CA LEU A 145 26.09 55.01 20.09
C LEU A 145 25.39 53.67 20.31
N SER A 146 26.12 52.56 20.44
CA SER A 146 25.51 51.25 20.71
C SER A 146 24.79 51.24 22.05
N HIS A 147 25.39 51.82 23.09
CA HIS A 147 24.76 51.93 24.40
C HIS A 147 23.53 52.85 24.38
N ALA A 148 23.55 53.94 23.62
CA ALA A 148 22.39 54.81 23.43
C ALA A 148 21.24 54.09 22.69
N VAL A 149 21.56 53.25 21.69
CA VAL A 149 20.57 52.44 20.97
C VAL A 149 19.98 51.37 21.88
N GLU A 150 20.79 50.69 22.70
CA GLU A 150 20.31 49.70 23.67
C GLU A 150 19.37 50.33 24.71
N LEU A 151 19.71 51.51 25.25
CA LEU A 151 18.84 52.25 26.17
C LEU A 151 17.52 52.68 25.52
N TRP A 152 17.58 53.16 24.27
CA TRP A 152 16.38 53.51 23.51
C TRP A 152 15.50 52.28 23.23
N GLN A 153 16.09 51.14 22.85
CA GLN A 153 15.36 49.89 22.63
C GLN A 153 14.75 49.34 23.92
N ALA A 154 15.48 49.41 25.04
CA ALA A 154 14.95 49.03 26.35
C ALA A 154 13.76 49.91 26.77
N GLY A 155 13.82 51.22 26.49
CA GLY A 155 12.71 52.15 26.72
C GLY A 155 11.51 51.92 25.78
N MET A 156 11.76 51.59 24.51
CA MET A 156 10.71 51.20 23.55
C MET A 156 9.98 49.93 24.01
N GLY A 157 10.71 48.95 24.56
CA GLY A 157 10.09 47.75 25.16
C GLY A 157 9.25 48.03 26.40
N ALA A 158 9.48 49.15 27.10
CA ALA A 158 8.68 49.57 28.25
C ALA A 158 7.37 50.28 27.82
N LEU A 159 7.33 50.95 26.66
CA LEU A 159 6.13 51.62 26.14
C LEU A 159 5.05 50.64 25.64
N GLU A 160 5.39 49.39 25.37
CA GLU A 160 4.41 48.33 25.04
C GLU A 160 3.69 47.75 26.28
N GLN A 161 4.07 48.14 27.51
CA GLN A 161 3.56 47.55 28.75
C GLN A 161 2.70 48.46 29.64
N GLU A 162 2.50 49.73 29.29
CA GLU A 162 1.60 50.64 30.04
C GLU A 162 0.20 50.69 29.40
N PRO A 163 -0.88 50.27 30.09
CA PRO A 163 -2.23 50.42 29.59
C PRO A 163 -2.67 51.90 29.63
N LEU A 164 -2.99 52.46 28.47
CA LEU A 164 -3.29 53.88 28.23
C LEU A 164 -4.56 54.44 28.91
N PHE A 165 -5.32 53.67 29.70
CA PHE A 165 -6.54 54.17 30.35
C PHE A 165 -6.80 53.46 31.68
N ASP A 166 -6.57 54.17 32.79
CA ASP A 166 -7.17 53.86 34.08
C ASP A 166 -8.40 54.79 34.23
N LEU A 167 -9.59 54.26 33.92
CA LEU A 167 -10.87 54.93 34.16
C LEU A 167 -11.27 54.67 35.62
N PRO A 168 -11.53 55.71 36.45
CA PRO A 168 -11.96 55.47 37.82
C PRO A 168 -13.34 54.78 37.84
N PRO A 169 -13.56 53.79 38.73
CA PRO A 169 -14.84 53.11 38.83
C PRO A 169 -15.87 54.04 39.49
N ASP A 170 -16.97 54.26 38.80
CA ASP A 170 -18.30 54.69 39.25
C ASP A 170 -18.39 55.62 40.48
N ALA A 171 -18.78 56.88 40.24
CA ALA A 171 -19.46 57.70 41.24
C ALA A 171 -20.98 57.46 41.16
N PRO A 172 -21.69 57.40 42.31
CA PRO A 172 -23.15 57.17 42.34
C PRO A 172 -23.97 58.34 41.79
#